data_AF-A0AAU3ZZ95-F1
#
_entry.id   AF-A0AAU3ZZ95-F1
#
_cell.length_a   1.000
_cell.length_b   1.000
_cell.length_c   1.000
_cell.angle_alpha   90.00
_cell.angle_beta   90.00
_cell.angle_gamma   90.00
#
_symmetry.space_group_name_H-M   'P 1'
#
loop_
_entity.id
_entity.type
_entity.pdbx_description
1 polymer ?
#
loop_
_entity_poly.entity_id
_entity_poly.type
_entity_poly.pdbx_seq_one_letter_code
_entity_poly.pdbx_strand_id
1 'polypeptide(L)'
;MTYRIPGLPSEMAPDLSAALSVQEALLTRELAKEVQERCVDRLAANNLLVPRSDRWREAISTALLGGWSAPLWSEGRLSSTAVAALKAEARMLHRQLVPVWRRKTRHGRVLSLDVALGNGLSLYDLVAADVDLLQRVAGRVFEDERLNAVLRGLTSAEQQVVFAYAEGEGTTWVEAAACAGATDPEAFGKRVRCKARRLAAEQRRRRELRSPGTSPMA
;
A
#
# COMPACT_ATOMS: atom_id res chain seq x y z
N MET A 1 -18.41 -48.60 5.24
CA MET A 1 -17.53 -49.38 4.36
C MET A 1 -16.24 -48.61 4.21
N THR A 2 -15.20 -49.01 4.92
CA THR A 2 -13.87 -48.39 4.92
C THR A 2 -13.03 -49.06 3.83
N TYR A 3 -12.78 -48.35 2.73
CA TYR A 3 -11.86 -48.80 1.70
C TYR A 3 -10.43 -48.65 2.22
N ARG A 4 -9.73 -49.78 2.38
CA ARG A 4 -8.34 -49.84 2.83
C ARG A 4 -7.46 -49.82 1.59
N ILE A 5 -6.82 -48.68 1.32
CA ILE A 5 -5.83 -48.56 0.24
C ILE A 5 -4.66 -49.51 0.55
N PRO A 6 -4.33 -50.50 -0.31
CA PRO A 6 -3.24 -51.43 -0.06
C PRO A 6 -1.90 -50.75 -0.36
N GLY A 7 -1.01 -50.69 0.64
CA GLY A 7 0.37 -50.21 0.47
C GLY A 7 0.81 -49.06 1.37
N LEU A 8 -0.02 -48.59 2.31
CA LEU A 8 0.40 -47.58 3.28
C LEU A 8 1.31 -48.22 4.36
N PRO A 9 2.51 -47.68 4.61
CA PRO A 9 3.37 -48.16 5.69
C PRO A 9 2.64 -48.00 7.02
N SER A 10 2.67 -49.07 7.84
CA SER A 10 1.94 -49.22 9.11
C SER A 10 2.30 -48.20 10.21
N GLU A 11 3.17 -47.24 9.92
CA GLU A 11 3.62 -46.19 10.85
C GLU A 11 3.35 -44.76 10.31
N MET A 12 2.38 -44.58 9.41
CA MET A 12 1.95 -43.23 9.07
C MET A 12 1.21 -42.59 10.25
N ALA A 13 1.70 -41.42 10.68
CA ALA A 13 1.04 -40.62 11.70
C ALA A 13 -0.44 -40.42 11.32
N PRO A 14 -1.38 -40.59 12.28
CA PRO A 14 -2.83 -40.49 12.01
C PRO A 14 -3.21 -39.15 11.36
N ASP A 15 -2.42 -38.12 11.63
CA ASP A 15 -2.58 -36.79 11.04
C ASP A 15 -2.38 -36.75 9.53
N LEU A 16 -1.38 -37.49 9.01
CA LEU A 16 -1.09 -37.56 7.58
C LEU A 16 -2.14 -38.39 6.84
N SER A 17 -2.58 -39.51 7.43
CA SER A 17 -3.61 -40.36 6.86
C SER A 17 -4.92 -39.58 6.67
N ALA A 18 -5.35 -38.85 7.69
CA ALA A 18 -6.52 -37.99 7.60
C ALA A 18 -6.37 -36.90 6.53
N ALA A 19 -5.20 -36.25 6.43
CA ALA A 19 -4.96 -35.23 5.41
C ALA A 19 -5.05 -35.79 3.99
N LEU A 20 -4.50 -36.99 3.73
CA LEU A 20 -4.60 -37.65 2.43
C LEU A 20 -6.05 -38.05 2.10
N SER A 21 -6.81 -38.62 3.04
CA SER A 21 -8.22 -38.95 2.79
C SER A 21 -9.06 -37.72 2.43
N VAL A 22 -8.79 -36.57 3.05
CA VAL A 22 -9.51 -35.33 2.73
C VAL A 22 -9.04 -34.78 1.38
N GLN A 23 -7.75 -34.84 1.07
CA GLN A 23 -7.22 -34.44 -0.25
C GLN A 23 -7.87 -35.24 -1.38
N GLU A 24 -7.94 -36.57 -1.24
CA GLU A 24 -8.58 -37.45 -2.21
C GLU A 24 -10.05 -37.07 -2.43
N ALA A 25 -10.82 -36.89 -1.35
CA ALA A 25 -12.21 -36.48 -1.43
C ALA A 25 -12.42 -35.10 -2.10
N LEU A 26 -11.45 -34.19 -2.00
CA LEU A 26 -11.48 -32.89 -2.69
C LEU A 26 -11.16 -33.03 -4.18
N LEU A 27 -10.21 -33.89 -4.54
CA LEU A 27 -9.79 -34.12 -5.92
C LEU A 27 -10.85 -34.88 -6.73
N THR A 28 -11.45 -35.92 -6.16
CA THR A 28 -12.43 -36.76 -6.87
C THR A 28 -13.81 -36.11 -6.95
N ARG A 29 -14.11 -35.13 -6.07
CA ARG A 29 -15.42 -34.46 -5.94
C ARG A 29 -16.60 -35.43 -5.78
N GLU A 30 -16.34 -36.64 -5.33
CA GLU A 30 -17.36 -37.69 -5.17
C GLU A 30 -18.33 -37.42 -4.01
N LEU A 31 -17.94 -36.54 -3.09
CA LEU A 31 -18.74 -36.18 -1.93
C LEU A 31 -19.49 -34.87 -2.15
N ALA A 32 -20.71 -34.80 -1.62
CA ALA A 32 -21.45 -33.55 -1.51
C ALA A 32 -20.60 -32.49 -0.78
N LYS A 33 -20.73 -31.23 -1.21
CA LYS A 33 -19.94 -30.10 -0.72
C LYS A 33 -19.97 -29.99 0.80
N GLU A 34 -21.13 -30.17 1.43
CA GLU A 34 -21.31 -30.09 2.88
C GLU A 34 -20.57 -31.21 3.63
N VAL A 35 -20.36 -32.35 2.98
CA VAL A 35 -19.56 -33.44 3.53
C VAL A 35 -18.07 -33.09 3.44
N GLN A 36 -17.62 -32.58 2.28
CA GLN A 36 -16.23 -32.14 2.10
C GLN A 36 -15.86 -31.04 3.11
N GLU A 37 -16.72 -30.04 3.28
CA GLU A 37 -16.54 -28.96 4.23
C GLU A 37 -16.40 -29.46 5.68
N ARG A 38 -17.25 -30.43 6.08
CA ARG A 38 -17.15 -31.05 7.41
C ARG A 38 -15.87 -31.86 7.58
N CYS A 39 -15.39 -32.53 6.54
CA CYS A 39 -14.13 -33.25 6.57
C CYS A 39 -12.94 -32.31 6.77
N VAL A 40 -12.92 -31.18 6.05
CA VAL A 40 -11.90 -30.14 6.20
C VAL A 40 -11.96 -29.51 7.60
N ASP A 41 -13.15 -29.21 8.13
CA ASP A 41 -13.31 -28.66 9.48
C ASP A 41 -12.85 -29.63 10.58
N ARG A 42 -13.06 -30.94 10.39
CA ARG A 42 -12.54 -31.97 11.32
C ARG A 42 -11.02 -32.04 11.26
N LEU A 43 -10.43 -32.05 10.07
CA LEU A 43 -8.98 -32.02 9.90
C LEU A 43 -8.38 -30.76 10.54
N ALA A 44 -9.02 -29.60 10.36
CA ALA A 44 -8.62 -28.33 10.95
C ALA A 44 -8.59 -28.40 12.49
N ALA A 45 -9.65 -28.94 13.09
CA ALA A 45 -9.82 -28.98 14.54
C ALA A 45 -8.97 -30.06 15.22
N ASN A 46 -8.88 -31.25 14.63
CA ASN A 46 -8.33 -32.42 15.30
C ASN A 46 -6.85 -32.65 15.00
N ASN A 47 -6.39 -32.28 13.80
CA ASN A 47 -5.06 -32.66 13.30
C ASN A 47 -4.18 -31.42 13.13
N LEU A 48 -4.72 -30.36 12.51
CA LEU A 48 -3.96 -29.13 12.27
C LEU A 48 -4.01 -28.15 13.45
N LEU A 49 -4.97 -28.30 14.36
CA LEU A 49 -5.18 -27.44 15.53
C LEU A 49 -5.26 -25.95 15.14
N VAL A 50 -6.09 -25.63 14.15
CA VAL A 50 -6.35 -24.26 13.66
C VAL A 50 -7.84 -23.89 13.80
N PRO A 51 -8.19 -22.60 13.93
CA PRO A 51 -9.58 -22.17 14.09
C PRO A 51 -10.49 -22.60 12.93
N ARG A 52 -11.77 -22.83 13.24
CA ARG A 52 -12.81 -23.11 12.25
C ARG A 52 -13.44 -21.79 11.77
N SER A 53 -13.30 -21.50 10.48
CA SER A 53 -13.99 -20.40 9.79
C SER A 53 -13.95 -20.63 8.29
N ASP A 54 -14.82 -19.98 7.52
CA ASP A 54 -14.87 -20.13 6.06
C ASP A 54 -13.52 -19.82 5.41
N ARG A 55 -12.82 -18.80 5.91
CA ARG A 55 -11.47 -18.44 5.43
C ARG A 55 -10.40 -19.46 5.79
N TRP A 56 -10.51 -20.10 6.95
CA TRP A 56 -9.61 -21.20 7.30
C TRP A 56 -9.89 -22.44 6.47
N ARG A 57 -11.17 -22.73 6.23
CA ARG A 57 -11.60 -23.85 5.39
C ARG A 57 -11.08 -23.68 3.96
N GLU A 58 -11.24 -22.50 3.37
CA GLU A 58 -10.70 -22.16 2.05
C GLU A 58 -9.18 -22.35 2.03
N ALA A 59 -8.45 -21.76 2.99
CA ALA A 59 -7.01 -21.89 3.06
C ALA A 59 -6.51 -23.34 3.19
N ILE A 60 -7.20 -24.17 3.98
CA ILE A 60 -6.84 -25.58 4.18
C ILE A 60 -7.18 -26.39 2.93
N SER A 61 -8.35 -26.20 2.33
CA SER A 61 -8.71 -26.86 1.06
C SER A 61 -7.70 -26.55 -0.04
N THR A 62 -7.28 -25.28 -0.16
CA THR A 62 -6.24 -24.89 -1.12
C THR A 62 -4.88 -25.50 -0.78
N ALA A 63 -4.47 -25.50 0.49
CA ALA A 63 -3.21 -26.11 0.91
C ALA A 63 -3.20 -27.63 0.68
N LEU A 64 -4.34 -28.31 0.89
CA LEU A 64 -4.48 -29.73 0.63
C LEU A 64 -4.31 -30.08 -0.84
N LEU A 65 -4.70 -29.18 -1.75
CA LEU A 65 -4.46 -29.31 -3.19
C LEU A 65 -3.03 -28.89 -3.60
N GLY A 66 -2.21 -28.44 -2.65
CA GLY A 66 -0.82 -28.06 -2.85
C GLY A 66 0.16 -29.22 -2.86
N GLY A 67 1.46 -28.89 -2.93
CA GLY A 67 2.56 -29.85 -3.15
C GLY A 67 3.01 -30.64 -1.92
N TRP A 68 2.34 -30.52 -0.77
CA TRP A 68 2.75 -31.15 0.49
C TRP A 68 2.85 -32.68 0.41
N SER A 69 2.08 -33.32 -0.47
CA SER A 69 2.10 -34.77 -0.70
C SER A 69 3.01 -35.21 -1.85
N ALA A 70 3.68 -34.30 -2.56
CA ALA A 70 4.60 -34.63 -3.66
C ALA A 70 5.74 -35.59 -3.28
N PRO A 71 6.34 -35.52 -2.07
CA PRO A 71 7.35 -36.49 -1.63
C PRO A 71 6.82 -37.92 -1.55
N LEU A 72 5.52 -38.12 -1.29
CA LEU A 72 4.92 -39.46 -1.29
C LEU A 72 5.03 -40.12 -2.66
N TRP A 73 4.79 -39.34 -3.73
CA TRP A 73 4.77 -39.85 -5.11
C TRP A 73 6.16 -39.98 -5.72
N SER A 74 7.12 -39.17 -5.27
CA SER A 74 8.50 -39.15 -5.78
C SER A 74 9.46 -40.04 -4.99
N GLU A 75 9.36 -40.02 -3.65
CA GLU A 75 10.26 -40.74 -2.73
C GLU A 75 9.59 -41.95 -2.07
N GLY A 76 8.29 -42.17 -2.30
CA GLY A 76 7.52 -43.27 -1.70
C GLY A 76 7.21 -43.09 -0.22
N ARG A 77 7.53 -41.93 0.37
CA ARG A 77 7.37 -41.66 1.80
C ARG A 77 7.06 -40.19 2.08
N LEU A 78 6.30 -39.95 3.15
CA LEU A 78 6.11 -38.62 3.71
C LEU A 78 7.00 -38.45 4.94
N SER A 79 7.73 -37.34 4.96
CA SER A 79 8.43 -36.91 6.16
C SER A 79 7.45 -36.63 7.30
N SER A 80 7.86 -36.87 8.55
CA SER A 80 7.12 -36.44 9.74
C SER A 80 6.87 -34.92 9.77
N THR A 81 7.63 -34.14 8.99
CA THR A 81 7.44 -32.68 8.83
C THR A 81 6.36 -32.30 7.82
N ALA A 82 5.78 -33.24 7.06
CA ALA A 82 4.80 -32.94 6.02
C ALA A 82 3.51 -32.28 6.58
N VAL A 83 3.04 -32.69 7.77
CA VAL A 83 1.92 -32.02 8.46
C VAL A 83 2.29 -30.58 8.83
N ALA A 84 3.53 -30.35 9.28
CA ALA A 84 4.00 -29.03 9.62
C ALA A 84 4.10 -28.13 8.38
N ALA A 85 4.53 -28.69 7.23
CA ALA A 85 4.56 -28.00 5.95
C ALA A 85 3.14 -27.63 5.48
N LEU A 86 2.20 -28.58 5.49
CA LEU A 86 0.78 -28.34 5.18
C LEU A 86 0.19 -27.23 6.09
N LYS A 87 0.48 -27.28 7.39
CA LYS A 87 0.04 -26.28 8.36
C LYS A 87 0.66 -24.90 8.09
N ALA A 88 1.92 -24.85 7.68
CA ALA A 88 2.60 -23.60 7.33
C ALA A 88 2.00 -22.99 6.06
N GLU A 89 1.71 -23.81 5.05
CA GLU A 89 1.08 -23.41 3.80
C GLU A 89 -0.36 -22.90 4.03
N ALA A 90 -1.18 -23.64 4.78
CA ALA A 90 -2.52 -23.21 5.17
C ALA A 90 -2.51 -21.87 5.94
N ARG A 91 -1.52 -21.65 6.82
CA ARG A 91 -1.33 -20.35 7.51
C ARG A 91 -0.96 -19.23 6.55
N MET A 92 -0.09 -19.51 5.57
CA MET A 92 0.28 -18.53 4.54
C MET A 92 -0.93 -18.14 3.70
N LEU A 93 -1.68 -19.11 3.18
CA LEU A 93 -2.89 -18.89 2.41
C LEU A 93 -3.97 -18.17 3.24
N HIS A 94 -4.17 -18.56 4.50
CA HIS A 94 -5.08 -17.85 5.39
C HIS A 94 -4.68 -16.38 5.56
N ARG A 95 -3.38 -16.10 5.75
CA ARG A 95 -2.90 -14.71 5.79
C ARG A 95 -3.27 -13.98 4.50
N GLN A 96 -3.03 -14.57 3.33
CA GLN A 96 -3.37 -13.96 2.04
C GLN A 96 -4.87 -13.68 1.89
N LEU A 97 -5.74 -14.59 2.34
CA LEU A 97 -7.20 -14.43 2.34
C LEU A 97 -7.71 -13.42 3.37
N VAL A 98 -6.92 -13.10 4.40
CA VAL A 98 -7.25 -12.04 5.36
C VAL A 98 -6.77 -10.70 4.78
N PRO A 99 -7.70 -9.78 4.45
CA PRO A 99 -7.32 -8.48 3.93
C PRO A 99 -6.44 -7.73 4.90
N VAL A 100 -5.52 -6.90 4.39
CA VAL A 100 -4.51 -6.20 5.22
C VAL A 100 -5.15 -5.35 6.32
N TRP A 101 -6.30 -4.72 6.06
CA TRP A 101 -7.09 -3.95 7.03
C TRP A 101 -7.74 -4.78 8.15
N ARG A 102 -7.79 -6.11 8.03
CA ARG A 102 -8.20 -7.02 9.11
C ARG A 102 -7.02 -7.65 9.84
N ARG A 103 -5.78 -7.39 9.42
CA ARG A 103 -4.57 -7.88 10.09
C ARG A 103 -4.18 -6.92 11.23
N LYS A 104 -3.85 -7.49 12.40
CA LYS A 104 -3.19 -6.74 13.48
C LYS A 104 -1.72 -6.59 13.09
N THR A 105 -1.26 -5.38 12.82
CA THR A 105 0.17 -5.12 12.62
C THR A 105 0.83 -4.94 13.98
N ARG A 106 2.18 -5.06 14.03
CA ARG A 106 2.95 -4.81 15.26
C ARG A 106 2.70 -3.40 15.83
N HIS A 107 2.29 -2.47 14.97
CA HIS A 107 2.09 -1.05 15.29
C HIS A 107 0.62 -0.62 15.41
N GLY A 108 -0.36 -1.53 15.25
CA GLY A 108 -1.78 -1.18 15.40
C GLY A 108 -2.76 -1.99 14.54
N ARG A 109 -3.97 -1.46 14.36
CA ARG A 109 -4.95 -1.97 13.38
C ARG A 109 -4.87 -1.10 12.14
N VAL A 110 -4.83 -1.70 10.96
CA VAL A 110 -4.91 -0.97 9.68
C VAL A 110 -6.37 -0.63 9.43
N LEU A 111 -6.68 0.65 9.23
CA LEU A 111 -8.03 1.14 8.91
C LEU A 111 -8.16 1.38 7.41
N SER A 112 -9.36 1.19 6.87
CA SER A 112 -9.67 1.57 5.49
C SER A 112 -9.71 3.09 5.37
N LEU A 113 -9.14 3.66 4.31
CA LEU A 113 -9.29 5.09 4.02
C LEU A 113 -10.73 5.41 3.59
N ASP A 114 -11.42 4.45 2.98
CA ASP A 114 -12.82 4.58 2.55
C ASP A 114 -13.82 4.39 3.70
N VAL A 115 -13.37 4.27 4.96
CA VAL A 115 -14.30 4.18 6.09
C VAL A 115 -15.08 5.48 6.19
N ALA A 116 -16.41 5.37 6.10
CA ALA A 116 -17.30 6.50 6.27
C ALA A 116 -17.23 6.99 7.73
N LEU A 117 -16.91 8.27 7.90
CA LEU A 117 -16.86 8.96 9.20
C LEU A 117 -18.18 9.70 9.51
N GLY A 118 -19.14 9.64 8.59
CA GLY A 118 -20.40 10.39 8.64
C GLY A 118 -20.37 11.63 7.75
N ASN A 119 -21.55 12.19 7.44
CA ASN A 119 -21.72 13.38 6.58
C ASN A 119 -21.12 13.25 5.16
N GLY A 120 -21.02 12.02 4.64
CA GLY A 120 -20.42 11.75 3.33
C GLY A 120 -18.89 11.84 3.31
N LEU A 121 -18.25 12.01 4.47
CA LEU A 121 -16.79 12.06 4.60
C LEU A 121 -16.21 10.68 4.87
N SER A 122 -15.02 10.47 4.34
CA SER A 122 -14.18 9.30 4.54
C SER A 122 -12.89 9.67 5.28
N LEU A 123 -12.18 8.68 5.82
CA LEU A 123 -10.85 8.89 6.40
C LEU A 123 -9.85 9.42 5.35
N TYR A 124 -10.06 9.07 4.07
CA TYR A 124 -9.31 9.63 2.95
C TYR A 124 -9.42 11.16 2.91
N ASP A 125 -10.63 11.71 3.04
CA ASP A 125 -10.86 13.16 2.92
C ASP A 125 -10.12 13.96 4.00
N LEU A 126 -9.98 13.40 5.21
CA LEU A 126 -9.22 14.00 6.30
C LEU A 126 -7.71 13.98 6.04
N VAL A 127 -7.19 12.86 5.54
CA VAL A 127 -5.75 12.70 5.25
C VAL A 127 -5.36 13.53 4.02
N ALA A 128 -6.20 13.56 2.98
CA ALA A 128 -5.97 14.37 1.78
C ALA A 128 -5.93 15.86 2.12
N ALA A 129 -6.81 16.35 3.00
CA ALA A 129 -6.78 17.74 3.46
C ALA A 129 -5.47 18.08 4.21
N ASP A 130 -4.93 17.14 5.00
CA ASP A 130 -3.66 17.33 5.72
C ASP A 130 -2.44 17.25 4.78
N VAL A 131 -2.47 16.38 3.77
CA VAL A 131 -1.44 16.32 2.72
C VAL A 131 -1.45 17.58 1.86
N ASP A 132 -2.61 18.12 1.52
CA ASP A 132 -2.73 19.40 0.82
C ASP A 132 -2.22 20.56 1.67
N LEU A 133 -2.47 20.53 2.99
CA LEU A 133 -1.89 21.50 3.93
C LEU A 133 -0.37 21.35 4.03
N LEU A 134 0.15 20.13 4.14
CA LEU A 134 1.59 19.85 4.16
C LEU A 134 2.27 20.22 2.84
N GLN A 135 1.65 19.98 1.68
CA GLN A 135 2.17 20.48 0.40
C GLN A 135 2.08 22.00 0.29
N ARG A 136 1.01 22.63 0.80
CA ARG A 136 0.91 24.09 0.85
C ARG A 136 1.88 24.74 1.84
N VAL A 137 2.29 24.02 2.89
CA VAL A 137 3.22 24.51 3.92
C VAL A 137 4.67 24.19 3.55
N ALA A 138 4.97 22.96 3.12
CA ALA A 138 6.31 22.50 2.71
C ALA A 138 6.68 22.94 1.29
N GLY A 139 5.71 23.00 0.36
CA GLY A 139 5.92 23.51 -1.00
C GLY A 139 6.15 25.02 -1.09
N ARG A 140 6.15 25.72 0.05
CA ARG A 140 6.47 27.16 0.15
C ARG A 140 7.86 27.45 0.69
N VAL A 141 8.63 26.43 1.07
CA VAL A 141 10.02 26.58 1.51
C VAL A 141 10.90 25.73 0.59
N PHE A 142 11.49 26.41 -0.40
CA PHE A 142 12.46 25.81 -1.31
C PHE A 142 13.83 25.73 -0.64
N GLU A 143 14.66 24.75 -1.01
CA GLU A 143 16.05 24.71 -0.53
C GLU A 143 16.86 25.95 -0.97
N ASP A 144 16.50 26.55 -2.11
CA ASP A 144 17.10 27.81 -2.53
C ASP A 144 16.49 29.00 -1.77
N GLU A 145 17.24 29.46 -0.77
CA GLU A 145 16.90 30.65 0.02
C GLU A 145 16.68 31.90 -0.84
N ARG A 146 17.26 31.99 -2.05
CA ARG A 146 17.01 33.07 -3.00
C ARG A 146 15.57 33.06 -3.47
N LEU A 147 15.06 31.88 -3.81
CA LEU A 147 13.71 31.68 -4.27
C LEU A 147 12.72 32.01 -3.14
N ASN A 148 13.00 31.55 -1.92
CA ASN A 148 12.20 31.90 -0.74
C ASN A 148 12.16 33.42 -0.49
N ALA A 149 13.26 34.12 -0.71
CA ALA A 149 13.34 35.57 -0.52
C ALA A 149 12.57 36.35 -1.60
N VAL A 150 12.52 35.84 -2.84
CA VAL A 150 11.67 36.39 -3.91
C VAL A 150 10.19 36.14 -3.60
N LEU A 151 9.84 34.91 -3.22
CA LEU A 151 8.46 34.54 -2.90
C LEU A 151 7.91 35.31 -1.70
N ARG A 152 8.71 35.54 -0.65
CA ARG A 152 8.34 36.41 0.48
C ARG A 152 8.06 37.87 0.09
N GLY A 153 8.58 38.33 -1.05
CA GLY A 153 8.30 39.68 -1.58
C GLY A 153 6.99 39.78 -2.39
N LEU A 154 6.31 38.67 -2.60
CA LEU A 154 5.05 38.56 -3.34
C LEU A 154 3.88 38.32 -2.37
N THR A 155 2.70 38.82 -2.71
CA THR A 155 1.47 38.50 -1.98
C THR A 155 1.03 37.07 -2.31
N SER A 156 0.15 36.47 -1.50
CA SER A 156 -0.35 35.11 -1.74
C SER A 156 -0.97 34.93 -3.12
N ALA A 157 -1.70 35.94 -3.62
CA ALA A 157 -2.30 35.91 -4.96
C ALA A 157 -1.24 36.03 -6.07
N GLU A 158 -0.18 36.83 -5.87
CA GLU A 158 0.92 36.93 -6.84
C GLU A 158 1.78 35.65 -6.87
N GLN A 159 1.95 34.98 -5.72
CA GLN A 159 2.64 33.70 -5.62
C GLN A 159 1.92 32.60 -6.40
N GLN A 160 0.58 32.52 -6.29
CA GLN A 160 -0.24 31.56 -7.04
C GLN A 160 -0.03 31.68 -8.56
N VAL A 161 0.05 32.90 -9.09
CA VAL A 161 0.35 33.13 -10.52
C VAL A 161 1.75 32.64 -10.90
N VAL A 162 2.75 32.87 -10.03
CA VAL A 162 4.12 32.39 -10.27
C VAL A 162 4.19 30.86 -10.27
N PHE A 163 3.45 30.20 -9.37
CA PHE A 163 3.37 28.73 -9.33
C PHE A 163 2.67 28.17 -10.55
N ALA A 164 1.49 28.69 -10.92
CA ALA A 164 0.78 28.27 -12.13
C ALA A 164 1.63 28.42 -13.41
N TYR A 165 2.46 29.46 -13.48
CA TYR A 165 3.41 29.64 -14.59
C TYR A 165 4.57 28.62 -14.55
N ALA A 166 5.08 28.28 -13.36
CA ALA A 166 6.19 27.35 -13.20
C ALA A 166 5.79 25.88 -13.38
N GLU A 167 4.57 25.52 -13.00
CA GLU A 167 3.99 24.17 -13.11
C GLU A 167 3.52 23.86 -14.54
N GLY A 168 3.54 24.86 -15.44
CA GLY A 168 3.16 24.69 -16.85
C GLY A 168 1.66 24.72 -17.10
N GLU A 169 0.86 25.13 -16.10
CA GLU A 169 -0.60 25.31 -16.21
C GLU A 169 -0.98 26.53 -17.08
N GLY A 170 0.00 27.33 -17.49
CA GLY A 170 -0.11 28.35 -18.53
C GLY A 170 1.23 28.54 -19.25
N THR A 171 1.20 28.63 -20.58
CA THR A 171 2.38 28.93 -21.40
C THR A 171 2.78 30.41 -21.30
N THR A 172 1.83 31.26 -20.89
CA THR A 172 2.01 32.70 -20.73
C THR A 172 1.62 33.19 -19.33
N TRP A 173 2.16 34.34 -18.92
CA TRP A 173 1.82 35.00 -17.65
C TRP A 173 0.34 35.40 -17.54
N VAL A 174 -0.34 35.56 -18.68
CA VAL A 174 -1.77 35.88 -18.73
C VAL A 174 -2.59 34.63 -18.44
N GLU A 175 -2.24 33.49 -19.04
CA GLU A 175 -2.87 32.19 -18.78
C GLU A 175 -2.67 31.77 -17.32
N ALA A 176 -1.45 31.91 -16.79
CA ALA A 176 -1.17 31.63 -15.38
C ALA A 176 -2.00 32.54 -14.43
N ALA A 177 -2.22 33.80 -14.80
CA ALA A 177 -3.06 34.71 -14.03
C ALA A 177 -4.55 34.34 -14.12
N ALA A 178 -5.01 33.84 -15.26
CA ALA A 178 -6.36 33.33 -15.44
C ALA A 178 -6.59 32.04 -14.63
N CYS A 179 -5.66 31.09 -14.66
CA CYS A 179 -5.72 29.86 -13.84
C CYS A 179 -5.71 30.18 -12.33
N ALA A 180 -4.98 31.20 -11.91
CA ALA A 180 -4.99 31.69 -10.53
C ALA A 180 -6.24 32.51 -10.14
N GLY A 181 -7.21 32.69 -11.04
CA GLY A 181 -8.48 33.36 -10.78
C GLY A 181 -8.43 34.89 -10.77
N ALA A 182 -7.49 35.52 -11.48
CA ALA A 182 -7.41 36.97 -11.56
C ALA A 182 -8.60 37.57 -12.32
N THR A 183 -9.20 38.64 -11.78
CA THR A 183 -10.32 39.37 -12.42
C THR A 183 -9.90 40.08 -13.72
N ASP A 184 -8.64 40.51 -13.80
CA ASP A 184 -8.01 41.07 -15.00
C ASP A 184 -6.66 40.36 -15.22
N PRO A 185 -6.67 39.19 -15.90
CA PRO A 185 -5.49 38.36 -16.08
C PRO A 185 -4.34 39.06 -16.82
N GLU A 186 -4.67 39.96 -17.76
CA GLU A 186 -3.68 40.61 -18.61
C GLU A 186 -2.87 41.65 -17.81
N ALA A 187 -3.55 42.56 -17.11
CA ALA A 187 -2.87 43.53 -16.27
C ALA A 187 -2.22 42.88 -15.04
N PHE A 188 -2.89 41.90 -14.42
CA PHE A 188 -2.35 41.23 -13.23
C PHE A 188 -1.12 40.37 -13.56
N GLY A 189 -1.17 39.54 -14.60
CA GLY A 189 -0.03 38.74 -15.05
C GLY A 189 1.18 39.59 -15.40
N LYS A 190 0.99 40.71 -16.10
CA LYS A 190 2.07 41.66 -16.41
C LYS A 190 2.67 42.30 -15.16
N ARG A 191 1.84 42.69 -14.18
CA ARG A 191 2.31 43.24 -12.90
C ARG A 191 3.14 42.22 -12.13
N VAL A 192 2.65 40.98 -12.01
CA VAL A 192 3.36 39.89 -11.32
C VAL A 192 4.71 39.63 -11.97
N ARG A 193 4.75 39.50 -13.31
CA ARG A 193 6.01 39.32 -14.06
C ARG A 193 7.03 40.43 -13.78
N CYS A 194 6.61 41.69 -13.88
CA CYS A 194 7.47 42.84 -13.62
C CYS A 194 7.99 42.86 -12.18
N LYS A 195 7.12 42.54 -11.21
CA LYS A 195 7.47 42.51 -9.79
C LYS A 195 8.44 41.37 -9.47
N ALA A 196 8.17 40.16 -9.92
CA ALA A 196 9.05 39.01 -9.74
C ALA A 196 10.44 39.27 -10.34
N ARG A 197 10.50 39.83 -11.56
CA ARG A 197 11.77 40.20 -12.20
C ARG A 197 12.54 41.26 -11.40
N ARG A 198 11.85 42.28 -10.89
CA ARG A 198 12.45 43.31 -10.05
C ARG A 198 13.00 42.74 -8.74
N LEU A 199 12.25 41.86 -8.07
CA LEU A 199 12.69 41.22 -6.83
C LEU A 199 13.90 40.33 -7.06
N ALA A 200 13.92 39.54 -8.14
CA ALA A 200 15.08 38.72 -8.50
C ALA A 200 16.33 39.57 -8.76
N ALA A 201 16.20 40.70 -9.47
CA ALA A 201 17.30 41.63 -9.71
C ALA A 201 17.82 42.26 -8.41
N GLU A 202 16.94 42.66 -7.50
CA GLU A 202 17.31 43.21 -6.20
C GLU A 202 18.04 42.17 -5.32
N GLN A 203 17.61 40.91 -5.33
CA GLN A 203 18.32 39.84 -4.62
C GLN A 203 19.72 39.59 -5.20
N ARG A 204 19.88 39.68 -6.53
CA ARG A 204 21.19 39.58 -7.18
C ARG A 204 22.10 40.74 -6.76
N ARG A 205 21.61 41.98 -6.82
CA ARG A 205 22.34 43.17 -6.37
C ARG A 205 22.80 43.06 -4.92
N ARG A 206 21.91 42.63 -4.00
CA ARG A 206 22.26 42.44 -2.58
C ARG A 206 23.34 41.40 -2.36
N ARG A 207 23.39 40.36 -3.19
CA ARG A 207 24.45 39.34 -3.14
C ARG A 207 25.80 39.86 -3.63
N GLU A 208 25.79 40.63 -4.71
CA GLU A 208 27.00 41.28 -5.25
C GLU A 208 27.60 42.24 -4.23
N LEU A 209 26.76 43.02 -3.53
CA LEU A 209 27.19 43.91 -2.44
C LEU A 209 27.66 43.17 -1.17
N ARG A 210 27.21 41.93 -0.96
CA ARG A 210 27.57 41.09 0.20
C ARG A 210 28.74 40.15 -0.06
N SER A 211 29.26 40.08 -1.29
CA SER A 211 30.54 39.42 -1.57
C SER A 211 31.64 40.49 -1.45
N PRO A 212 32.28 40.66 -0.29
CA PRO A 212 33.47 41.50 -0.23
C PRO A 212 34.50 40.89 -1.18
N GLY A 213 35.07 41.74 -2.04
CA GLY A 213 36.13 41.36 -2.95
C GLY A 213 37.23 40.62 -2.20
N THR A 214 37.68 39.51 -2.80
CA THR A 214 38.98 38.92 -2.54
C THR A 214 40.03 40.00 -2.78
N SER A 215 40.45 40.70 -1.72
CA SER A 215 41.65 41.52 -1.76
C SER A 215 42.86 40.57 -1.87
N PRO A 216 43.74 40.74 -2.88
CA PRO A 216 44.97 39.99 -2.96
C PRO A 216 45.90 40.54 -1.88
N MET A 217 46.25 39.71 -0.88
CA MET A 217 47.33 40.03 0.05
C MET A 217 48.67 39.91 -0.69
N ALA A 218 49.37 41.04 -0.77
CA ALA A 218 50.82 41.10 -0.87
C ALA A 218 51.44 40.96 0.52
#